data_AF-A0A1G8ADR9-F1
#
_entry.id   AF-A0A1G8ADR9-F1
#
_cell.length_a   1.000
_cell.length_b   1.000
_cell.length_c   1.000
_cell.angle_alpha   90.00
_cell.angle_beta   90.00
_cell.angle_gamma   90.00
#
_symmetry.space_group_name_H-M   'P 1'
#
loop_
_entity.id
_entity.type
_entity.pdbx_description
1 polymer ?
#
loop_
_entity_poly.entity_id
_entity_poly.type
_entity_poly.pdbx_seq_one_letter_code
_entity_poly.pdbx_strand_id
1 'polypeptide(L)'
;MKRSLISLCAGVLAASLLIPATAGAEPEVEPATGTELAGKTVFLDPGHQGSSEGHDLSRQVDDGRGGTKDCQTSGMTTIGGVPEHTITWNVTQLVRSGLETLGADVVLSRADDTGWGGCIDERAAAANASGADLAVSIHADSTDAAGDPSKHGFHMIVPALPIPNPAADAAQSGPGLEASTMMRDAYLGAGFTPANYAGVVDGIQTRSDVAGPALTEVPLVFVEMGNGSHPDDAARLESTDGQLDHAIAVTTGIVTYLLTGGQASAAPAAPGTTEPGATVPGTTEPGTVSPGPVTPDENPLSLESILAMLSDLLAAGGLTGLEEIVNSETIGMLSDLAGELLATVLAQLE
;
A
#
# COMPACT_ATOMS: atom_id res chain seq x y z
N MET A 1 64.27 -55.17 -26.13
CA MET A 1 64.22 -55.36 -24.66
C MET A 1 62.75 -55.45 -24.26
N LYS A 2 62.33 -56.61 -23.73
CA LYS A 2 60.99 -56.88 -23.19
C LYS A 2 60.78 -56.11 -21.89
N ARG A 3 59.61 -55.51 -21.70
CA ARG A 3 58.79 -55.62 -20.48
C ARG A 3 57.31 -55.54 -20.87
N SER A 4 56.51 -56.29 -20.15
CA SER A 4 55.19 -56.86 -20.47
C SER A 4 54.15 -56.36 -19.46
N LEU A 5 52.89 -56.79 -19.65
CA LEU A 5 51.75 -56.89 -18.69
C LEU A 5 50.80 -55.66 -18.69
N ILE A 6 49.46 -55.72 -18.76
CA ILE A 6 48.37 -56.72 -18.54
C ILE A 6 47.10 -56.17 -19.24
N SER A 7 46.41 -56.94 -20.11
CA SER A 7 45.04 -57.52 -19.95
C SER A 7 43.91 -56.58 -19.48
N LEU A 8 42.79 -56.47 -20.20
CA LEU A 8 41.52 -57.21 -19.95
C LEU A 8 40.34 -56.67 -20.83
N CYS A 9 39.54 -57.60 -21.36
CA CYS A 9 38.08 -57.67 -21.61
C CYS A 9 37.20 -56.39 -21.52
N ALA A 10 36.04 -56.23 -22.16
CA ALA A 10 35.14 -57.06 -22.95
C ALA A 10 34.12 -56.13 -23.62
N GLY A 11 33.46 -56.59 -24.68
CA GLY A 11 32.30 -55.91 -25.24
C GLY A 11 31.09 -56.00 -24.31
N VAL A 12 30.24 -54.97 -24.35
CA VAL A 12 28.85 -55.05 -23.92
C VAL A 12 27.99 -54.39 -24.99
N LEU A 13 27.12 -55.21 -25.55
CA LEU A 13 26.03 -54.87 -26.45
C LEU A 13 24.98 -54.08 -25.63
N ALA A 14 24.78 -52.79 -25.91
CA ALA A 14 23.71 -52.03 -25.27
C ALA A 14 22.40 -52.27 -26.04
N ALA A 15 21.49 -53.02 -25.43
CA ALA A 15 20.11 -53.18 -25.89
C ALA A 15 19.32 -51.92 -25.55
N SER A 16 18.77 -51.24 -26.56
CA SER A 16 17.91 -50.08 -26.41
C SER A 16 16.55 -50.49 -25.86
N LEU A 17 16.27 -50.19 -24.59
CA LEU A 17 14.92 -50.22 -24.03
C LEU A 17 14.19 -48.93 -24.41
N LEU A 18 13.12 -49.07 -25.19
CA LEU A 18 12.11 -48.03 -25.37
C LEU A 18 11.28 -47.92 -24.08
N ILE A 19 11.52 -46.88 -23.29
CA ILE A 19 10.64 -46.50 -22.19
C ILE A 19 9.60 -45.54 -22.77
N PRO A 20 8.29 -45.79 -22.63
CA PRO A 20 7.27 -44.82 -23.01
C PRO A 20 7.39 -43.60 -22.08
N ALA A 21 7.71 -42.44 -22.64
CA ALA A 21 7.64 -41.17 -21.92
C ALA A 21 6.16 -40.86 -21.65
N THR A 22 5.71 -41.12 -20.43
CA THR A 22 4.47 -40.51 -19.92
C THR A 22 4.78 -39.03 -19.74
N ALA A 23 4.30 -38.20 -20.67
CA ALA A 23 4.22 -36.76 -20.45
C ALA A 23 3.25 -36.54 -19.28
N GLY A 24 3.80 -36.32 -18.08
CA GLY A 24 3.04 -35.74 -16.99
C GLY A 24 2.72 -34.32 -17.39
N ALA A 25 1.44 -33.99 -17.50
CA ALA A 25 1.02 -32.60 -17.48
C ALA A 25 1.41 -32.05 -16.11
N GLU A 26 2.37 -31.13 -16.08
CA GLU A 26 2.63 -30.27 -14.93
C GLU A 26 1.28 -29.59 -14.59
N PRO A 27 0.80 -29.61 -13.33
CA PRO A 27 -0.39 -28.86 -12.99
C PRO A 27 -0.15 -27.38 -13.29
N GLU A 28 -1.01 -26.81 -14.12
CA GLU A 28 -1.10 -25.37 -14.32
C GLU A 28 -1.54 -24.76 -12.98
N VAL A 29 -0.59 -24.16 -12.26
CA VAL A 29 -0.87 -23.40 -11.04
C VAL A 29 -1.51 -22.10 -11.52
N GLU A 30 -2.84 -22.03 -11.47
CA GLU A 30 -3.51 -20.76 -11.64
C GLU A 30 -3.10 -19.81 -10.51
N PRO A 31 -2.87 -18.52 -10.79
CA PRO A 31 -2.68 -17.53 -9.74
C PRO A 31 -3.79 -17.64 -8.70
N ALA A 32 -3.44 -17.86 -7.44
CA ALA A 32 -4.38 -17.58 -6.37
C ALA A 32 -4.49 -16.06 -6.28
N THR A 33 -5.53 -15.53 -6.90
CA THR A 33 -6.01 -14.18 -6.59
C THR A 33 -6.71 -14.26 -5.25
N GLY A 34 -6.22 -13.50 -4.28
CA GLY A 34 -6.88 -13.31 -3.00
C GLY A 34 -8.18 -12.50 -3.15
N THR A 35 -9.07 -12.60 -2.18
CA THR A 35 -10.34 -11.84 -2.16
C THR A 35 -10.49 -11.01 -0.88
N GLU A 36 -9.40 -10.80 -0.14
CA GLU A 36 -9.34 -10.14 1.16
C GLU A 36 -9.85 -8.69 1.06
N LEU A 37 -9.58 -8.03 -0.05
CA LEU A 37 -9.99 -6.66 -0.34
C LEU A 37 -11.15 -6.60 -1.34
N ALA A 38 -11.86 -7.70 -1.59
CA ALA A 38 -12.98 -7.72 -2.53
C ALA A 38 -14.04 -6.66 -2.15
N GLY A 39 -14.34 -5.78 -3.11
CA GLY A 39 -15.29 -4.68 -2.93
C GLY A 39 -14.71 -3.45 -2.22
N LYS A 40 -13.40 -3.43 -1.94
CA LYS A 40 -12.67 -2.23 -1.53
C LYS A 40 -12.15 -1.49 -2.74
N THR A 41 -12.25 -0.16 -2.72
CA THR A 41 -11.64 0.70 -3.75
C THR A 41 -10.52 1.53 -3.14
N VAL A 42 -9.36 1.55 -3.79
CA VAL A 42 -8.20 2.36 -3.39
C VAL A 42 -7.86 3.34 -4.51
N PHE A 43 -7.75 4.62 -4.15
CA PHE A 43 -7.24 5.65 -5.06
C PHE A 43 -5.75 5.86 -4.82
N LEU A 44 -4.91 5.61 -5.84
CA LEU A 44 -3.47 5.86 -5.76
C LEU A 44 -3.11 7.08 -6.60
N ASP A 45 -2.44 8.04 -5.98
CA ASP A 45 -1.92 9.25 -6.63
C ASP A 45 -0.39 9.21 -6.67
N PRO A 46 0.22 8.70 -7.75
CA PRO A 46 1.65 8.86 -7.97
C PRO A 46 1.94 10.33 -8.24
N GLY A 47 2.60 10.98 -7.29
CA GLY A 47 2.90 12.41 -7.31
C GLY A 47 3.55 12.86 -8.62
N HIS A 48 3.27 14.10 -9.01
CA HIS A 48 3.84 14.75 -10.20
C HIS A 48 3.44 14.10 -11.54
N GLN A 49 4.08 14.52 -12.63
CA GLN A 49 3.74 14.18 -14.01
C GLN A 49 5.00 14.02 -14.84
N GLY A 50 4.95 13.15 -15.86
CA GLY A 50 6.08 12.93 -16.76
C GLY A 50 6.36 14.12 -17.69
N SER A 51 5.33 14.90 -18.02
CA SER A 51 5.47 16.11 -18.84
C SER A 51 4.43 17.17 -18.49
N SER A 52 4.81 18.43 -18.66
CA SER A 52 3.92 19.60 -18.59
C SER A 52 3.66 20.22 -19.97
N GLU A 53 4.02 19.55 -21.06
CA GLU A 53 3.85 20.09 -22.40
C GLU A 53 2.38 20.46 -22.67
N GLY A 54 2.13 21.73 -23.01
CA GLY A 54 0.79 22.26 -23.24
C GLY A 54 0.02 22.67 -21.97
N HIS A 55 0.63 22.56 -20.79
CA HIS A 55 0.01 22.89 -19.50
C HIS A 55 0.87 23.88 -18.70
N ASP A 56 0.22 24.80 -17.99
CA ASP A 56 0.88 25.78 -17.11
C ASP A 56 0.86 25.29 -15.65
N LEU A 57 2.01 24.87 -15.16
CA LEU A 57 2.20 24.42 -13.77
C LEU A 57 1.87 25.53 -12.76
N SER A 58 2.15 26.78 -13.11
CA SER A 58 1.95 27.95 -12.22
C SER A 58 0.52 28.48 -12.23
N ARG A 59 -0.37 27.90 -13.04
CA ARG A 59 -1.80 28.23 -13.02
C ARG A 59 -2.33 28.03 -11.61
N GLN A 60 -2.88 29.08 -11.02
CA GLN A 60 -3.38 29.04 -9.66
C GLN A 60 -4.66 28.19 -9.56
N VAL A 61 -4.71 27.33 -8.54
CA VAL A 61 -5.83 26.45 -8.18
C VAL A 61 -6.14 26.58 -6.68
N ASP A 62 -7.33 26.17 -6.26
CA ASP A 62 -7.77 26.20 -4.86
C ASP A 62 -6.79 25.44 -3.95
N ASP A 63 -6.48 26.00 -2.78
CA ASP A 63 -5.65 25.35 -1.77
C ASP A 63 -6.43 24.64 -0.66
N GLY A 64 -7.78 24.67 -0.73
CA GLY A 64 -8.69 24.11 0.25
C GLY A 64 -8.84 24.97 1.51
N ARG A 65 -8.19 26.13 1.56
CA ARG A 65 -8.18 27.05 2.71
C ARG A 65 -8.58 28.49 2.36
N GLY A 66 -9.15 28.70 1.18
CA GLY A 66 -9.62 29.99 0.69
C GLY A 66 -8.53 30.82 0.00
N GLY A 67 -7.34 30.26 -0.18
CA GLY A 67 -6.28 30.81 -1.01
C GLY A 67 -6.14 30.06 -2.33
N THR A 68 -4.98 30.20 -2.96
CA THR A 68 -4.61 29.44 -4.15
C THR A 68 -3.14 29.04 -4.09
N LYS A 69 -2.78 28.03 -4.87
CA LYS A 69 -1.39 27.64 -5.12
C LYS A 69 -1.21 27.16 -6.56
N ASP A 70 0.04 26.91 -6.95
CA ASP A 70 0.39 26.37 -8.26
C ASP A 70 -0.33 25.03 -8.51
N CYS A 71 -0.88 24.89 -9.72
CA CYS A 71 -1.55 23.69 -10.22
C CYS A 71 -0.71 22.42 -10.01
N GLN A 72 0.59 22.50 -10.27
CA GLN A 72 1.56 21.43 -10.03
C GLN A 72 2.97 22.03 -9.92
N THR A 73 3.92 21.23 -9.47
CA THR A 73 5.36 21.41 -9.61
C THR A 73 5.94 20.27 -10.46
N SER A 74 7.24 20.31 -10.76
CA SER A 74 7.91 19.18 -11.43
C SER A 74 8.22 18.01 -10.50
N GLY A 75 8.09 18.22 -9.18
CA GLY A 75 8.68 17.35 -8.18
C GLY A 75 10.19 17.56 -8.04
N MET A 76 10.78 16.83 -7.11
CA MET A 76 12.22 16.79 -6.91
C MET A 76 12.94 15.89 -7.92
N THR A 77 14.26 15.93 -7.92
CA THR A 77 15.12 14.97 -8.60
C THR A 77 16.16 14.53 -7.60
N THR A 78 16.38 13.23 -7.48
CA THR A 78 17.38 12.69 -6.57
C THR A 78 18.78 13.15 -6.96
N ILE A 79 19.75 13.02 -6.05
CA ILE A 79 21.16 13.31 -6.36
C ILE A 79 21.75 12.38 -7.43
N GLY A 80 21.14 11.20 -7.67
CA GLY A 80 21.47 10.30 -8.78
C GLY A 80 20.83 10.69 -10.11
N GLY A 81 19.94 11.69 -10.12
CA GLY A 81 19.33 12.24 -11.32
C GLY A 81 18.00 11.59 -11.72
N VAL A 82 17.36 10.81 -10.83
CA VAL A 82 16.06 10.20 -11.11
C VAL A 82 14.95 11.16 -10.68
N PRO A 83 14.02 11.53 -11.59
CA PRO A 83 12.90 12.39 -11.24
C PRO A 83 11.93 11.72 -10.26
N GLU A 84 11.37 12.51 -9.35
CA GLU A 84 10.38 12.04 -8.39
C GLU A 84 9.17 11.38 -9.07
N HIS A 85 8.66 11.96 -10.16
CA HIS A 85 7.49 11.40 -10.87
C HIS A 85 7.71 9.96 -11.35
N THR A 86 8.94 9.60 -11.74
CA THR A 86 9.27 8.23 -12.15
C THR A 86 9.36 7.29 -10.95
N ILE A 87 9.91 7.75 -9.83
CA ILE A 87 9.98 6.98 -8.59
C ILE A 87 8.57 6.70 -8.07
N THR A 88 7.72 7.72 -7.97
CA THR A 88 6.35 7.58 -7.47
C THR A 88 5.52 6.70 -8.39
N TRP A 89 5.66 6.85 -9.71
CA TRP A 89 5.02 5.96 -10.67
C TRP A 89 5.38 4.50 -10.45
N ASN A 90 6.68 4.18 -10.41
CA ASN A 90 7.13 2.80 -10.29
C ASN A 90 6.66 2.14 -8.99
N VAL A 91 6.77 2.84 -7.85
CA VAL A 91 6.29 2.33 -6.56
C VAL A 91 4.77 2.15 -6.60
N THR A 92 4.02 3.11 -7.14
CA THR A 92 2.56 2.99 -7.27
C THR A 92 2.14 1.77 -8.10
N GLN A 93 2.86 1.45 -9.17
CA GLN A 93 2.54 0.27 -9.99
C GLN A 93 2.74 -1.05 -9.22
N LEU A 94 3.78 -1.13 -8.39
CA LEU A 94 3.99 -2.28 -7.49
C LEU A 94 2.87 -2.39 -6.44
N VAL A 95 2.50 -1.27 -5.81
CA VAL A 95 1.40 -1.20 -4.84
C VAL A 95 0.08 -1.62 -5.51
N ARG A 96 -0.22 -1.07 -6.69
CA ARG A 96 -1.41 -1.41 -7.48
C ARG A 96 -1.48 -2.91 -7.73
N SER A 97 -0.39 -3.51 -8.21
CA SER A 97 -0.34 -4.95 -8.47
C SER A 97 -0.62 -5.75 -7.20
N GLY A 98 -0.04 -5.37 -6.06
CA GLY A 98 -0.29 -6.03 -4.77
C GLY A 98 -1.76 -5.95 -4.36
N LEU A 99 -2.38 -4.77 -4.46
CA LEU A 99 -3.78 -4.55 -4.08
C LEU A 99 -4.77 -5.27 -5.01
N GLU A 100 -4.54 -5.23 -6.32
CA GLU A 100 -5.39 -5.94 -7.31
C GLU A 100 -5.29 -7.46 -7.11
N THR A 101 -4.11 -7.99 -6.74
CA THR A 101 -3.93 -9.42 -6.42
C THR A 101 -4.73 -9.84 -5.18
N LEU A 102 -4.94 -8.92 -4.23
CA LEU A 102 -5.80 -9.10 -3.05
C LEU A 102 -7.29 -8.84 -3.32
N GLY A 103 -7.65 -8.50 -4.56
CA GLY A 103 -9.03 -8.29 -5.01
C GLY A 103 -9.58 -6.87 -4.83
N ALA A 104 -8.73 -5.87 -4.55
CA ALA A 104 -9.17 -4.47 -4.51
C ALA A 104 -9.36 -3.89 -5.92
N ASP A 105 -10.35 -2.99 -6.06
CA ASP A 105 -10.43 -2.10 -7.20
C ASP A 105 -9.44 -0.93 -7.01
N VAL A 106 -8.57 -0.69 -8.00
CA VAL A 106 -7.58 0.40 -7.92
C VAL A 106 -7.85 1.47 -8.97
N VAL A 107 -7.93 2.72 -8.53
CA VAL A 107 -8.08 3.90 -9.39
C VAL A 107 -6.81 4.74 -9.30
N LEU A 108 -6.24 5.15 -10.44
CA LEU A 108 -5.05 6.00 -10.49
C LEU A 108 -5.42 7.46 -10.79
N SER A 109 -4.68 8.40 -10.21
CA SER A 109 -4.82 9.84 -10.52
C SER A 109 -4.31 10.21 -11.92
N ARG A 110 -3.35 9.44 -12.46
CA ARG A 110 -2.78 9.59 -13.80
C ARG A 110 -2.54 8.21 -14.44
N ALA A 111 -2.52 8.19 -15.78
CA ALA A 111 -2.49 6.94 -16.56
C ALA A 111 -1.08 6.44 -16.91
N ASP A 112 -0.08 7.31 -16.88
CA ASP A 112 1.29 7.01 -17.29
C ASP A 112 2.32 7.98 -16.66
N ASP A 113 3.59 7.77 -16.97
CA ASP A 113 4.75 8.60 -16.57
C ASP A 113 5.38 9.38 -17.73
N THR A 114 4.60 9.70 -18.75
CA THR A 114 5.11 10.37 -19.97
C THR A 114 4.38 11.68 -20.27
N GLY A 115 3.10 11.78 -19.90
CA GLY A 115 2.24 12.89 -20.22
C GLY A 115 1.87 13.77 -19.03
N TRP A 116 0.82 14.58 -19.26
CA TRP A 116 0.19 15.41 -18.25
C TRP A 116 -0.56 14.56 -17.23
N GLY A 117 -0.38 14.87 -15.94
CA GLY A 117 -0.98 14.10 -14.83
C GLY A 117 -2.11 14.82 -14.08
N GLY A 118 -2.55 16.00 -14.53
CA GLY A 118 -3.58 16.78 -13.82
C GLY A 118 -3.05 17.66 -12.70
N CYS A 119 -3.75 18.76 -12.45
CA CYS A 119 -3.48 19.66 -11.33
C CYS A 119 -3.87 19.01 -9.98
N ILE A 120 -3.30 19.48 -8.89
CA ILE A 120 -3.56 18.94 -7.54
C ILE A 120 -5.03 19.00 -7.11
N ASP A 121 -5.78 20.02 -7.54
CA ASP A 121 -7.23 20.15 -7.29
C ASP A 121 -8.04 19.14 -8.11
N GLU A 122 -7.64 18.90 -9.36
CA GLU A 122 -8.22 17.88 -10.22
C GLU A 122 -7.97 16.47 -9.67
N ARG A 123 -6.78 16.21 -9.11
CA ARG A 123 -6.44 14.92 -8.47
C ARG A 123 -7.25 14.68 -7.20
N ALA A 124 -7.40 15.70 -6.35
CA ALA A 124 -8.26 15.62 -5.17
C ALA A 124 -9.74 15.39 -5.56
N ALA A 125 -10.23 16.09 -6.60
CA ALA A 125 -11.57 15.88 -7.11
C ALA A 125 -11.76 14.46 -7.68
N ALA A 126 -10.76 13.90 -8.35
CA ALA A 126 -10.77 12.52 -8.83
C ALA A 126 -10.80 11.51 -7.67
N ALA A 127 -10.02 11.74 -6.61
CA ALA A 127 -10.07 10.93 -5.39
C ALA A 127 -11.49 10.94 -4.78
N ASN A 128 -12.09 12.13 -4.64
CA ASN A 128 -13.44 12.28 -4.09
C ASN A 128 -14.53 11.61 -4.94
N ALA A 129 -14.33 11.56 -6.27
CA ALA A 129 -15.27 10.95 -7.21
C ALA A 129 -15.06 9.44 -7.42
N SER A 130 -13.94 8.89 -6.93
CA SER A 130 -13.55 7.50 -7.20
C SER A 130 -14.36 6.45 -6.46
N GLY A 131 -15.03 6.83 -5.37
CA GLY A 131 -15.66 5.87 -4.46
C GLY A 131 -14.66 5.12 -3.56
N ALA A 132 -13.41 5.59 -3.49
CA ALA A 132 -12.37 4.95 -2.69
C ALA A 132 -12.67 4.96 -1.18
N ASP A 133 -12.37 3.81 -0.54
CA ASP A 133 -12.32 3.66 0.90
C ASP A 133 -11.06 4.33 1.50
N LEU A 134 -10.01 4.44 0.71
CA LEU A 134 -8.73 5.08 1.06
C LEU A 134 -8.08 5.68 -0.18
N ALA A 135 -7.61 6.92 -0.07
CA ALA A 135 -6.69 7.54 -1.02
C ALA A 135 -5.26 7.51 -0.47
N VAL A 136 -4.27 7.30 -1.35
CA VAL A 136 -2.84 7.35 -1.01
C VAL A 136 -2.08 8.17 -2.04
N SER A 137 -1.54 9.32 -1.61
CA SER A 137 -0.63 10.15 -2.39
C SER A 137 0.81 9.73 -2.11
N ILE A 138 1.52 9.26 -3.14
CA ILE A 138 2.87 8.71 -3.02
C ILE A 138 3.86 9.73 -3.59
N HIS A 139 4.78 10.20 -2.73
CA HIS A 139 5.78 11.23 -3.01
C HIS A 139 7.16 10.85 -2.47
N ALA A 140 8.17 11.63 -2.83
CA ALA A 140 9.45 11.62 -2.15
C ALA A 140 10.01 13.04 -2.06
N ASP A 141 10.67 13.36 -0.95
CA ASP A 141 11.05 14.73 -0.62
C ASP A 141 12.48 15.05 -1.09
N SER A 142 12.82 16.33 -1.13
CA SER A 142 14.19 16.79 -1.27
C SER A 142 14.42 18.09 -0.51
N THR A 143 15.49 18.12 0.30
CA THR A 143 15.82 19.30 1.10
C THR A 143 16.96 20.15 0.53
N ASP A 144 17.68 19.62 -0.47
CA ASP A 144 18.80 20.30 -1.11
C ASP A 144 19.07 19.75 -2.53
N ALA A 145 19.33 20.63 -3.49
CA ALA A 145 19.64 20.24 -4.87
C ALA A 145 21.07 19.69 -5.06
N ALA A 146 22.00 20.02 -4.17
CA ALA A 146 23.40 19.59 -4.18
C ALA A 146 23.67 18.36 -3.27
N GLY A 147 22.65 17.91 -2.54
CA GLY A 147 22.73 16.78 -1.62
C GLY A 147 22.99 17.18 -0.17
N ASP A 148 22.37 16.45 0.76
CA ASP A 148 22.49 16.65 2.21
C ASP A 148 22.50 15.28 2.92
N PRO A 149 23.68 14.80 3.39
CA PRO A 149 23.78 13.52 4.06
C PRO A 149 23.27 13.54 5.51
N SER A 150 22.74 14.67 6.00
CA SER A 150 22.24 14.78 7.37
C SER A 150 20.73 14.64 7.50
N LYS A 151 19.99 14.79 6.40
CA LYS A 151 18.53 14.79 6.41
C LYS A 151 18.00 13.57 5.67
N HIS A 152 17.38 12.63 6.35
CA HIS A 152 16.90 11.40 5.75
C HIS A 152 15.63 10.93 6.46
N GLY A 153 14.94 9.97 5.84
CA GLY A 153 13.79 9.27 6.39
C GLY A 153 12.45 9.66 5.78
N PHE A 154 11.44 8.85 6.08
CA PHE A 154 10.08 8.97 5.56
C PHE A 154 9.21 9.85 6.47
N HIS A 155 8.13 10.41 5.94
CA HIS A 155 7.09 11.00 6.77
C HIS A 155 5.71 11.02 6.11
N MET A 156 4.66 11.08 6.91
CA MET A 156 3.28 11.29 6.49
C MET A 156 2.91 12.75 6.68
N ILE A 157 2.43 13.40 5.63
CA ILE A 157 1.87 14.74 5.73
C ILE A 157 0.41 14.65 6.16
N VAL A 158 0.10 15.27 7.30
CA VAL A 158 -1.28 15.43 7.79
C VAL A 158 -1.67 16.91 7.77
N PRO A 159 -2.93 17.25 7.47
CA PRO A 159 -3.35 18.65 7.42
C PRO A 159 -3.44 19.26 8.83
N ALA A 160 -3.11 20.55 8.93
CA ALA A 160 -3.43 21.34 10.11
C ALA A 160 -4.97 21.47 10.23
N LEU A 161 -5.49 21.23 11.42
CA LEU A 161 -6.92 21.31 11.69
C LEU A 161 -7.30 22.63 12.39
N PRO A 162 -8.53 23.13 12.18
CA PRO A 162 -9.54 22.60 11.27
C PRO A 162 -9.24 22.91 9.79
N ILE A 163 -9.71 22.05 8.89
CA ILE A 163 -9.85 22.33 7.46
C ILE A 163 -11.18 23.07 7.24
N PRO A 164 -11.23 24.12 6.39
CA PRO A 164 -12.48 24.86 6.16
C PRO A 164 -13.63 24.06 5.54
N ASN A 165 -13.34 23.10 4.65
CA ASN A 165 -14.35 22.18 4.12
C ASN A 165 -14.70 21.13 5.21
N PRO A 166 -15.96 21.04 5.67
CA PRO A 166 -16.33 20.10 6.74
C PRO A 166 -16.20 18.62 6.38
N ALA A 167 -16.36 18.24 5.10
CA ALA A 167 -16.22 16.86 4.66
C ALA A 167 -14.73 16.45 4.67
N ALA A 168 -13.86 17.30 4.12
CA ALA A 168 -12.42 17.10 4.21
C ALA A 168 -11.93 17.13 5.67
N ASP A 169 -12.42 18.06 6.50
CA ASP A 169 -12.10 18.12 7.93
C ASP A 169 -12.48 16.81 8.65
N ALA A 170 -13.68 16.29 8.42
CA ALA A 170 -14.13 15.03 9.02
C ALA A 170 -13.31 13.83 8.52
N ALA A 171 -13.02 13.77 7.22
CA ALA A 171 -12.24 12.70 6.62
C ALA A 171 -10.81 12.67 7.17
N GLN A 172 -10.15 13.82 7.28
CA GLN A 172 -8.75 13.88 7.69
C GLN A 172 -8.53 13.92 9.21
N SER A 173 -9.47 14.47 9.99
CA SER A 173 -9.31 14.57 11.45
C SER A 173 -9.48 13.25 12.20
N GLY A 174 -10.18 12.27 11.60
CA GLY A 174 -10.33 10.93 12.15
C GLY A 174 -9.72 9.87 11.24
N PRO A 175 -10.45 9.36 10.23
CA PRO A 175 -10.00 8.26 9.38
C PRO A 175 -8.66 8.48 8.67
N GLY A 176 -8.40 9.67 8.13
CA GLY A 176 -7.13 10.00 7.46
C GLY A 176 -5.94 10.02 8.42
N LEU A 177 -6.13 10.48 9.65
CA LEU A 177 -5.10 10.42 10.70
C LEU A 177 -4.85 8.98 11.15
N GLU A 178 -5.90 8.17 11.28
CA GLU A 178 -5.80 6.73 11.58
C GLU A 178 -5.02 6.00 10.48
N ALA A 179 -5.39 6.19 9.21
CA ALA A 179 -4.70 5.62 8.06
C ALA A 179 -3.24 6.05 7.98
N SER A 180 -2.95 7.34 8.21
CA SER A 180 -1.58 7.88 8.21
C SER A 180 -0.75 7.28 9.34
N THR A 181 -1.34 7.04 10.51
CA THR A 181 -0.65 6.40 11.64
C THR A 181 -0.32 4.94 11.34
N MET A 182 -1.27 4.19 10.77
CA MET A 182 -1.04 2.80 10.35
C MET A 182 -0.01 2.70 9.23
N MET A 183 -0.02 3.64 8.27
CA MET A 183 1.02 3.73 7.25
C MET A 183 2.40 3.99 7.85
N ARG A 184 2.49 4.92 8.81
CA ARG A 184 3.72 5.21 9.55
C ARG A 184 4.23 3.96 10.26
N ASP A 185 3.35 3.23 10.96
CA ASP A 185 3.70 1.99 11.67
C ASP A 185 4.17 0.88 10.71
N ALA A 186 3.59 0.79 9.51
CA ALA A 186 4.05 -0.13 8.47
C ALA A 186 5.48 0.21 7.98
N TYR A 187 5.78 1.50 7.77
CA TYR A 187 7.14 1.94 7.44
C TYR A 187 8.14 1.61 8.56
N LEU A 188 7.77 1.84 9.83
CA LEU A 188 8.60 1.45 10.98
C LEU A 188 8.84 -0.06 11.01
N GLY A 189 7.80 -0.86 10.77
CA GLY A 189 7.88 -2.33 10.68
C GLY A 189 8.84 -2.81 9.60
N ALA A 190 8.83 -2.16 8.45
CA ALA A 190 9.74 -2.44 7.33
C ALA A 190 11.16 -1.85 7.54
N GLY A 191 11.47 -1.36 8.74
CA GLY A 191 12.81 -0.88 9.10
C GLY A 191 13.17 0.50 8.55
N PHE A 192 12.20 1.25 8.01
CA PHE A 192 12.44 2.64 7.64
C PHE A 192 12.53 3.54 8.88
N THR A 193 13.28 4.63 8.74
CA THR A 193 13.46 5.61 9.82
C THR A 193 12.60 6.84 9.55
N PRO A 194 11.89 7.37 10.56
CA PRO A 194 11.20 8.64 10.44
C PRO A 194 12.14 9.77 10.04
N ALA A 195 11.64 10.69 9.23
CA ALA A 195 12.37 11.86 8.79
C ALA A 195 12.87 12.67 9.99
N ASN A 196 14.15 13.02 9.97
CA ASN A 196 14.80 13.83 11.02
C ASN A 196 14.80 15.34 10.72
N TYR A 197 13.99 15.78 9.76
CA TYR A 197 13.97 17.13 9.21
C TYR A 197 12.54 17.67 9.07
N ALA A 198 12.42 18.91 8.60
CA ALA A 198 11.15 19.60 8.31
C ALA A 198 10.10 19.61 9.44
N GLY A 199 10.55 19.51 10.70
CA GLY A 199 9.67 19.52 11.88
C GLY A 199 8.86 18.24 12.06
N VAL A 200 9.25 17.16 11.40
CA VAL A 200 8.64 15.83 11.55
C VAL A 200 8.81 15.35 12.99
N VAL A 201 7.73 14.80 13.54
CA VAL A 201 7.74 14.14 14.84
C VAL A 201 7.17 12.74 14.66
N ASP A 202 7.99 11.74 14.94
CA ASP A 202 7.57 10.32 14.91
C ASP A 202 6.95 9.88 13.58
N GLY A 203 7.49 10.42 12.48
CA GLY A 203 7.07 10.11 11.11
C GLY A 203 5.83 10.87 10.65
N ILE A 204 5.30 11.80 11.44
CA ILE A 204 4.16 12.64 11.09
C ILE A 204 4.59 14.11 10.95
N GLN A 205 4.09 14.77 9.91
CA GLN A 205 4.31 16.18 9.64
C GLN A 205 2.98 16.92 9.48
N THR A 206 2.64 17.78 10.42
CA THR A 206 1.43 18.61 10.32
C THR A 206 1.70 19.84 9.46
N ARG A 207 0.90 20.05 8.40
CA ARG A 207 1.07 21.16 7.44
C ARG A 207 -0.25 21.83 7.08
N SER A 208 -0.21 23.15 6.88
CA SER A 208 -1.37 23.94 6.44
C SER A 208 -1.33 24.31 4.95
N ASP A 209 -0.24 24.02 4.24
CA ASP A 209 0.06 24.51 2.89
C ASP A 209 0.00 23.42 1.79
N VAL A 210 -0.36 22.19 2.16
CA VAL A 210 -0.55 21.08 1.23
C VAL A 210 -2.03 20.93 0.91
N ALA A 211 -2.41 21.23 -0.34
CA ALA A 211 -3.81 21.28 -0.75
C ALA A 211 -4.45 19.89 -0.89
N GLY A 212 -3.69 18.86 -1.30
CA GLY A 212 -4.23 17.49 -1.42
C GLY A 212 -5.01 17.06 -0.17
N PRO A 213 -4.39 17.00 1.02
CA PRO A 213 -5.09 16.70 2.26
C PRO A 213 -6.19 17.72 2.63
N ALA A 214 -6.08 18.98 2.22
CA ALA A 214 -7.12 19.98 2.52
C ALA A 214 -8.35 19.89 1.59
N LEU A 215 -8.23 19.26 0.43
CA LEU A 215 -9.29 19.13 -0.59
C LEU A 215 -9.93 17.74 -0.65
N THR A 216 -9.22 16.71 -0.17
CA THR A 216 -9.70 15.32 -0.23
C THR A 216 -10.71 15.01 0.88
N GLU A 217 -11.90 14.56 0.47
CA GLU A 217 -13.07 14.24 1.30
C GLU A 217 -13.18 12.73 1.63
N VAL A 218 -12.25 11.92 1.12
CA VAL A 218 -12.00 10.53 1.53
C VAL A 218 -10.79 10.46 2.46
N PRO A 219 -10.64 9.42 3.31
CA PRO A 219 -9.44 9.25 4.12
C PRO A 219 -8.19 9.26 3.22
N LEU A 220 -7.19 10.09 3.54
CA LEU A 220 -5.99 10.24 2.73
C LEU A 220 -4.73 9.95 3.55
N VAL A 221 -3.86 9.13 2.97
CA VAL A 221 -2.45 9.06 3.36
C VAL A 221 -1.63 9.86 2.36
N PHE A 222 -0.79 10.77 2.83
CA PHE A 222 0.18 11.48 1.99
C PHE A 222 1.58 11.08 2.45
N VAL A 223 2.23 10.17 1.73
CA VAL A 223 3.54 9.63 2.11
C VAL A 223 4.66 10.29 1.32
N GLU A 224 5.63 10.83 2.05
CA GLU A 224 6.95 11.18 1.55
C GLU A 224 7.90 10.03 1.90
N MET A 225 8.29 9.24 0.89
CA MET A 225 8.96 7.95 1.07
C MET A 225 10.38 8.08 1.65
N GLY A 226 11.07 9.17 1.33
CA GLY A 226 12.45 9.43 1.75
C GLY A 226 12.95 10.75 1.16
N ASN A 227 14.19 11.15 1.50
CA ASN A 227 14.80 12.37 0.99
C ASN A 227 15.77 12.09 -0.16
N GLY A 228 15.42 12.43 -1.39
CA GLY A 228 16.25 12.28 -2.59
C GLY A 228 17.54 13.11 -2.57
N SER A 229 17.70 14.06 -1.65
CA SER A 229 18.98 14.76 -1.41
C SER A 229 19.96 13.94 -0.56
N HIS A 230 19.50 12.90 0.14
CA HIS A 230 20.34 12.06 0.98
C HIS A 230 20.85 10.84 0.20
N PRO A 231 22.15 10.50 0.27
CA PRO A 231 22.71 9.41 -0.53
C PRO A 231 22.04 8.05 -0.36
N ASP A 232 21.75 7.64 0.88
CA ASP A 232 21.18 6.31 1.13
C ASP A 232 19.69 6.23 0.75
N ASP A 233 18.87 7.21 1.14
CA ASP A 233 17.48 7.34 0.68
C ASP A 233 17.40 7.43 -0.84
N ALA A 234 18.25 8.23 -1.50
CA ALA A 234 18.29 8.30 -2.96
C ALA A 234 18.61 6.93 -3.57
N ALA A 235 19.63 6.22 -3.08
CA ALA A 235 19.94 4.88 -3.58
C ALA A 235 18.76 3.90 -3.41
N ARG A 236 18.02 3.98 -2.30
CA ARG A 236 16.84 3.16 -2.08
C ARG A 236 15.68 3.55 -3.00
N LEU A 237 15.38 4.85 -3.13
CA LEU A 237 14.33 5.37 -4.01
C LEU A 237 14.59 5.06 -5.50
N GLU A 238 15.86 5.00 -5.91
CA GLU A 238 16.26 4.75 -7.30
C GLU A 238 16.34 3.26 -7.66
N SER A 239 16.71 2.42 -6.69
CA SER A 239 16.91 0.98 -6.92
C SER A 239 15.59 0.22 -6.97
N THR A 240 15.55 -0.87 -7.74
CA THR A 240 14.39 -1.72 -7.84
C THR A 240 14.03 -2.37 -6.49
N ASP A 241 15.02 -2.89 -5.76
CA ASP A 241 14.82 -3.49 -4.44
C ASP A 241 14.28 -2.46 -3.43
N GLY A 242 14.81 -1.24 -3.43
CA GLY A 242 14.33 -0.20 -2.53
C GLY A 242 12.92 0.30 -2.88
N GLN A 243 12.57 0.38 -4.17
CA GLN A 243 11.19 0.66 -4.60
C GLN A 243 10.23 -0.47 -4.19
N LEU A 244 10.69 -1.72 -4.21
CA LEU A 244 9.94 -2.86 -3.69
C LEU A 244 9.68 -2.72 -2.19
N ASP A 245 10.71 -2.39 -1.40
CA ASP A 245 10.57 -2.16 0.04
C ASP A 245 9.53 -1.09 0.37
N HIS A 246 9.54 0.02 -0.37
CA HIS A 246 8.52 1.07 -0.23
C HIS A 246 7.13 0.55 -0.58
N ALA A 247 7.01 -0.24 -1.65
CA ALA A 247 5.74 -0.83 -2.04
C ALA A 247 5.21 -1.85 -1.01
N ILE A 248 6.09 -2.65 -0.38
CA ILE A 248 5.76 -3.54 0.75
C ILE A 248 5.13 -2.71 1.88
N ALA A 249 5.84 -1.66 2.34
CA ALA A 249 5.38 -0.82 3.44
C ALA A 249 4.05 -0.12 3.13
N VAL A 250 3.92 0.44 1.93
CA VAL A 250 2.69 1.11 1.48
C VAL A 250 1.52 0.14 1.42
N THR A 251 1.72 -1.03 0.81
CA THR A 251 0.67 -2.06 0.71
C THR A 251 0.26 -2.56 2.09
N THR A 252 1.21 -2.78 3.01
CA THR A 252 0.92 -3.15 4.41
C THR A 252 0.02 -2.12 5.09
N GLY A 253 0.37 -0.84 4.99
CA GLY A 253 -0.41 0.24 5.59
C GLY A 253 -1.83 0.32 5.06
N ILE A 254 -2.00 0.18 3.73
CA ILE A 254 -3.30 0.16 3.06
C ILE A 254 -4.14 -1.03 3.53
N VAL A 255 -3.59 -2.24 3.46
CA VAL A 255 -4.29 -3.47 3.85
C VAL A 255 -4.71 -3.42 5.32
N THR A 256 -3.81 -2.99 6.20
CA THR A 256 -4.09 -2.86 7.64
C THR A 256 -5.26 -1.91 7.88
N TYR A 257 -5.24 -0.73 7.27
CA TYR A 257 -6.34 0.23 7.40
C TYR A 257 -7.65 -0.29 6.82
N LEU A 258 -7.65 -0.92 5.65
CA LEU A 258 -8.90 -1.39 5.02
C LEU A 258 -9.55 -2.57 5.75
N LEU A 259 -8.76 -3.41 6.42
CA LEU A 259 -9.24 -4.59 7.15
C LEU A 259 -9.58 -4.30 8.61
N THR A 260 -8.95 -3.30 9.23
CA THR A 260 -9.08 -3.04 10.68
C THR A 260 -9.53 -1.61 11.02
N GLY A 261 -9.38 -0.67 10.10
CA GLY A 261 -9.74 0.74 10.26
C GLY A 261 -11.22 0.91 10.53
N GLY A 262 -11.56 1.77 11.49
CA GLY A 262 -12.93 2.02 11.90
C GLY A 262 -13.50 1.06 12.96
N GLN A 263 -12.78 0.00 13.36
CA GLN A 263 -13.18 -0.81 14.52
C GLN A 263 -12.92 -0.11 15.87
N ALA A 264 -12.08 0.93 15.91
CA ALA A 264 -11.83 1.73 17.12
C ALA A 264 -12.95 2.75 17.44
N SER A 265 -13.89 3.00 16.51
CA SER A 265 -14.98 3.97 16.72
C SER A 265 -16.24 3.36 17.39
N ALA A 266 -16.33 2.02 17.48
CA ALA A 266 -17.45 1.34 18.12
C ALA A 266 -17.26 1.23 19.65
N ALA A 267 -17.17 2.37 20.35
CA ALA A 267 -17.41 2.38 21.79
C ALA A 267 -18.91 2.07 22.05
N PRO A 268 -19.27 1.23 23.03
CA PRO A 268 -20.66 0.91 23.30
C PRO A 268 -21.41 2.19 23.69
N ALA A 269 -22.56 2.43 23.07
CA ALA A 269 -23.47 3.49 23.48
C ALA A 269 -23.72 3.37 25.00
N ALA A 270 -23.42 4.44 25.73
CA ALA A 270 -23.69 4.52 27.16
C ALA A 270 -25.18 4.22 27.44
N PRO A 271 -25.53 3.48 28.50
CA PRO A 271 -26.91 3.18 28.80
C PRO A 271 -27.66 4.48 29.12
N GLY A 272 -28.69 4.78 28.33
CA GLY A 272 -29.57 5.91 28.53
C GLY A 272 -30.19 5.89 29.93
N THR A 273 -30.16 7.05 30.59
CA THR A 273 -30.82 7.30 31.86
C THR A 273 -32.34 7.24 31.69
N THR A 274 -33.00 6.24 32.26
CA THR A 274 -34.47 6.24 32.45
C THR A 274 -34.81 6.67 33.88
N GLU A 275 -35.56 7.78 34.00
CA GLU A 275 -36.24 8.18 35.24
C GLU A 275 -37.46 7.27 35.54
N PRO A 276 -37.89 7.16 36.82
CA PRO A 276 -38.79 6.10 37.27
C PRO A 276 -40.25 6.54 37.47
N GLY A 277 -41.21 5.66 37.14
CA GLY A 277 -42.58 5.84 37.61
C GLY A 277 -43.58 4.72 37.25
N ALA A 278 -44.15 4.15 38.31
CA ALA A 278 -45.48 3.52 38.46
C ALA A 278 -45.61 1.98 38.43
N THR A 279 -45.83 1.43 39.63
CA THR A 279 -46.50 0.17 40.00
C THR A 279 -47.99 0.20 39.55
N VAL A 280 -48.75 -0.89 39.31
CA VAL A 280 -49.19 -2.03 40.16
C VAL A 280 -49.81 -3.18 39.27
N PRO A 281 -50.49 -4.27 39.74
CA PRO A 281 -50.03 -5.67 39.59
C PRO A 281 -50.99 -6.62 38.82
N GLY A 282 -50.53 -7.82 38.44
CA GLY A 282 -51.42 -8.89 37.96
C GLY A 282 -50.72 -10.14 37.42
N THR A 283 -50.96 -11.26 38.11
CA THR A 283 -50.50 -12.64 37.88
C THR A 283 -50.84 -13.26 36.51
N THR A 284 -49.91 -14.05 35.94
CA THR A 284 -50.04 -15.50 35.62
C THR A 284 -48.79 -16.00 34.86
N GLU A 285 -48.12 -17.05 35.37
CA GLU A 285 -47.16 -17.87 34.60
C GLU A 285 -47.89 -18.66 33.51
N PRO A 286 -47.25 -18.88 32.35
CA PRO A 286 -46.77 -20.24 32.06
C PRO A 286 -45.47 -20.32 31.26
N GLY A 287 -44.68 -21.38 31.53
CA GLY A 287 -43.87 -22.08 30.52
C GLY A 287 -42.51 -21.48 30.20
N THR A 288 -41.46 -22.01 30.84
CA THR A 288 -40.07 -21.86 30.41
C THR A 288 -39.84 -22.52 29.06
N VAL A 289 -39.69 -21.70 28.01
CA VAL A 289 -39.03 -22.10 26.75
C VAL A 289 -37.69 -21.39 26.72
N SER A 290 -36.62 -22.19 26.72
CA SER A 290 -35.24 -21.75 26.58
C SER A 290 -35.05 -21.12 25.19
N PRO A 291 -34.56 -19.88 25.05
CA PRO A 291 -34.05 -19.42 23.78
C PRO A 291 -32.71 -20.10 23.56
N GLY A 292 -32.64 -20.96 22.53
CA GLY A 292 -31.35 -21.44 22.04
C GLY A 292 -30.47 -20.25 21.63
N PRO A 293 -29.13 -20.39 21.71
CA PRO A 293 -28.24 -19.32 21.32
C PRO A 293 -28.43 -19.06 19.84
N VAL A 294 -28.93 -17.87 19.50
CA VAL A 294 -28.70 -17.28 18.19
C VAL A 294 -27.26 -16.79 18.25
N THR A 295 -26.36 -17.55 17.65
CA THR A 295 -25.00 -17.11 17.39
C THR A 295 -25.08 -15.90 16.46
N PRO A 296 -24.47 -14.75 16.81
CA PRO A 296 -24.04 -13.81 15.79
C PRO A 296 -23.12 -14.57 14.82
N ASP A 297 -23.19 -14.28 13.52
CA ASP A 297 -22.12 -14.65 12.60
C ASP A 297 -20.84 -13.99 13.09
N GLU A 298 -20.09 -14.70 13.93
CA GLU A 298 -18.74 -14.34 14.32
C GLU A 298 -17.78 -15.07 13.40
N ASN A 299 -17.35 -14.37 12.37
CA ASN A 299 -15.98 -14.53 11.93
C ASN A 299 -15.45 -13.15 11.47
N PRO A 300 -15.08 -12.26 12.41
CA PRO A 300 -14.10 -11.25 12.06
C PRO A 300 -12.82 -12.00 11.66
N LEU A 301 -12.31 -11.77 10.44
CA LEU A 301 -11.05 -12.36 9.99
C LEU A 301 -9.97 -12.07 11.05
N SER A 302 -9.51 -13.11 11.74
CA SER A 302 -8.46 -12.95 12.74
C SER A 302 -7.15 -12.56 12.05
N LEU A 303 -6.26 -11.90 12.77
CA LEU A 303 -4.94 -11.55 12.24
C LEU A 303 -4.18 -12.81 11.75
N GLU A 304 -4.38 -13.95 12.41
CA GLU A 304 -3.88 -15.27 11.97
C GLU A 304 -4.49 -15.74 10.64
N SER A 305 -5.74 -15.36 10.35
CA SER A 305 -6.39 -15.65 9.07
C SER A 305 -5.83 -14.76 7.96
N ILE A 306 -5.58 -13.48 8.25
CA ILE A 306 -4.92 -12.52 7.33
C ILE A 306 -3.49 -12.99 7.02
N LEU A 307 -2.76 -13.47 8.03
CA LEU A 307 -1.43 -14.08 7.89
C LEU A 307 -1.44 -15.35 7.02
N ALA A 308 -2.43 -16.23 7.22
CA ALA A 308 -2.60 -17.42 6.38
C ALA A 308 -2.91 -17.06 4.92
N MET A 309 -3.74 -16.03 4.70
CA MET A 309 -4.10 -15.52 3.37
C MET A 309 -2.90 -14.93 2.62
N LEU A 310 -2.07 -14.13 3.29
CA LEU A 310 -0.82 -13.61 2.73
C LEU A 310 0.17 -14.73 2.39
N SER A 311 0.22 -15.79 3.22
CA SER A 311 1.03 -16.99 2.96
C SER A 311 0.55 -17.84 1.79
N ASP A 312 -0.76 -17.85 1.48
CA ASP A 312 -1.33 -18.58 0.33
C ASP A 312 -1.15 -17.81 -0.98
N LEU A 313 -1.17 -16.47 -0.93
CA LEU A 313 -0.84 -15.58 -2.05
C LEU A 313 0.59 -15.78 -2.56
N LEU A 314 1.52 -15.99 -1.62
CA LEU A 314 2.91 -16.40 -1.83
C LEU A 314 3.07 -17.74 -2.57
N ALA A 315 2.14 -18.69 -2.36
CA ALA A 315 2.26 -20.06 -2.85
C ALA A 315 1.76 -20.26 -4.29
N ALA A 316 0.99 -19.32 -4.82
CA ALA A 316 0.24 -19.50 -6.05
C ALA A 316 0.76 -18.67 -7.23
N GLY A 317 2.05 -18.39 -7.32
CA GLY A 317 2.62 -17.59 -8.41
C GLY A 317 2.16 -18.01 -9.82
N GLY A 318 1.40 -17.15 -10.49
CA GLY A 318 0.99 -17.33 -11.88
C GLY A 318 0.59 -16.00 -12.53
N LEU A 319 1.47 -15.33 -13.26
CA LEU A 319 1.20 -14.00 -13.82
C LEU A 319 1.24 -14.02 -15.34
N THR A 320 0.07 -14.09 -15.99
CA THR A 320 -0.11 -13.68 -17.39
C THR A 320 -0.82 -12.34 -17.42
N GLY A 321 -0.04 -11.26 -17.35
CA GLY A 321 -0.58 -9.89 -17.38
C GLY A 321 0.45 -8.76 -17.43
N LEU A 322 1.72 -9.05 -17.74
CA LEU A 322 2.80 -8.05 -17.72
C LEU A 322 3.84 -8.26 -18.84
N GLU A 323 3.39 -8.64 -20.04
CA GLU A 323 4.28 -8.90 -21.18
C GLU A 323 5.00 -7.65 -21.75
N GLU A 324 4.70 -6.44 -21.26
CA GLU A 324 5.37 -5.22 -21.74
C GLU A 324 6.38 -4.59 -20.75
N ILE A 325 6.53 -5.14 -19.53
CA ILE A 325 7.41 -4.54 -18.49
C ILE A 325 8.43 -5.53 -17.86
N VAL A 326 8.35 -6.85 -18.11
CA VAL A 326 9.03 -7.84 -17.24
C VAL A 326 10.20 -8.59 -17.92
N ASN A 327 11.40 -8.53 -17.32
CA ASN A 327 12.44 -9.55 -17.44
C ASN A 327 12.35 -10.51 -16.24
N SER A 328 12.98 -11.69 -16.33
CA SER A 328 12.90 -12.79 -15.34
C SER A 328 13.28 -12.43 -13.88
N GLU A 329 13.88 -11.26 -13.66
CA GLU A 329 14.23 -10.75 -12.32
C GLU A 329 13.02 -10.23 -11.54
N THR A 330 11.97 -9.72 -12.20
CA THR A 330 10.81 -9.08 -11.53
C THR A 330 9.78 -10.07 -10.98
N ILE A 331 9.76 -11.30 -11.50
CA ILE A 331 8.87 -12.36 -10.99
C ILE A 331 9.35 -12.86 -9.61
N GLY A 332 10.66 -12.89 -9.38
CA GLY A 332 11.22 -13.17 -8.05
C GLY A 332 10.80 -12.11 -7.04
N MET A 333 10.85 -10.84 -7.43
CA MET A 333 10.51 -9.69 -6.58
C MET A 333 9.06 -9.68 -6.07
N LEU A 334 8.09 -10.20 -6.83
CA LEU A 334 6.69 -10.27 -6.36
C LEU A 334 6.48 -11.39 -5.32
N SER A 335 7.20 -12.51 -5.48
CA SER A 335 7.26 -13.57 -4.47
C SER A 335 8.01 -13.10 -3.22
N ASP A 336 9.06 -12.29 -3.40
CA ASP A 336 9.84 -11.71 -2.30
C ASP A 336 9.03 -10.62 -1.58
N LEU A 337 8.30 -9.76 -2.29
CA LEU A 337 7.35 -8.77 -1.75
C LEU A 337 6.31 -9.42 -0.85
N ALA A 338 5.64 -10.47 -1.32
CA ALA A 338 4.65 -11.18 -0.52
C ALA A 338 5.32 -11.92 0.67
N GLY A 339 6.55 -12.42 0.47
CA GLY A 339 7.40 -13.06 1.48
C GLY A 339 7.81 -12.14 2.63
N GLU A 340 8.31 -10.96 2.28
CA GLU A 340 8.74 -9.91 3.19
C GLU A 340 7.53 -9.30 3.91
N LEU A 341 6.43 -9.06 3.19
CA LEU A 341 5.16 -8.58 3.76
C LEU A 341 4.67 -9.53 4.86
N LEU A 342 4.70 -10.84 4.61
CA LEU A 342 4.35 -11.85 5.61
C LEU A 342 5.35 -11.87 6.76
N ALA A 343 6.66 -11.80 6.49
CA ALA A 343 7.70 -11.80 7.52
C ALA A 343 7.64 -10.56 8.44
N THR A 344 7.37 -9.38 7.88
CA THR A 344 7.20 -8.12 8.61
C THR A 344 5.94 -8.12 9.47
N VAL A 345 4.81 -8.61 8.93
CA VAL A 345 3.57 -8.74 9.71
C VAL A 345 3.74 -9.78 10.84
N LEU A 346 4.50 -10.87 10.61
CA LEU A 346 4.82 -11.86 11.65
C LEU A 346 5.76 -11.31 12.74
N ALA A 347 6.76 -10.50 12.37
CA ALA A 347 7.73 -9.94 13.32
C ALA A 347 7.14 -8.85 14.24
N GLN A 348 6.02 -8.22 13.86
CA GLN A 348 5.29 -7.26 14.70
C GLN A 348 4.36 -7.93 15.73
N LEU A 349 4.35 -9.27 15.80
CA LEU A 349 3.48 -10.07 16.68
C LEU A 349 4.22 -10.81 17.79
N GLU A 350 5.54 -10.64 17.90
CA GLU A 350 6.38 -11.05 19.05
C GLU A 350 6.66 -9.86 19.99
#